data_AF-A0A3D5NWY2-F1
#
_entry.id   AF-A0A3D5NWY2-F1
#
_cell.length_a   1.000
_cell.length_b   1.000
_cell.length_c   1.000
_cell.angle_alpha   90.00
_cell.angle_beta   90.00
_cell.angle_gamma   90.00
#
_symmetry.space_group_name_H-M   'P 1'
#
loop_
_entity.id
_entity.type
_entity.pdbx_description
1 polymer ?
#
loop_
_entity_poly.entity_id
_entity_poly.type
_entity_poly.pdbx_seq_one_letter_code
_entity_poly.pdbx_strand_id
1 'polypeptide(L)' 'MSLKIAIIGGGAAGFFAAITAKETHPDASVIIYEKSAQLLAKVKISGGGRCNVTNACAS' A
#
# COMPACT_ATOMS: atom_id res chain seq x y z
N MET A 1 4.09 -8.77 -23.78
CA MET A 1 2.94 -9.05 -22.89
C MET A 1 3.14 -8.19 -21.65
N SER A 2 2.20 -7.31 -21.30
CA SER A 2 2.34 -6.46 -20.10
C SER A 2 2.22 -7.32 -18.83
N LEU A 3 3.12 -7.10 -17.87
CA LEU A 3 3.14 -7.78 -16.58
C LEU A 3 1.85 -7.46 -15.80
N LYS A 4 1.18 -8.48 -15.26
CA LYS A 4 -0.03 -8.32 -14.44
C LYS A 4 0.29 -8.65 -12.99
N ILE A 5 0.03 -7.73 -12.08
CA ILE A 5 0.34 -7.84 -10.66
C ILE A 5 -0.95 -7.68 -9.85
N ALA A 6 -1.27 -8.70 -9.05
CA ALA A 6 -2.35 -8.66 -8.08
C ALA A 6 -1.78 -8.51 -6.67
N ILE A 7 -2.26 -7.51 -5.93
CA ILE A 7 -1.85 -7.23 -4.54
C ILE A 7 -3.05 -7.49 -3.65
N ILE A 8 -2.88 -8.35 -2.64
CA ILE A 8 -3.95 -8.73 -1.72
C ILE A 8 -3.77 -7.99 -0.40
N GLY A 9 -4.66 -7.03 -0.14
CA GLY A 9 -4.67 -6.17 1.04
C GLY A 9 -4.46 -4.70 0.68
N GLY A 10 -5.44 -3.86 0.97
CA GLY A 10 -5.42 -2.40 0.76
C GLY A 10 -4.89 -1.61 1.96
N GLY A 11 -3.91 -2.18 2.67
CA GLY A 11 -3.21 -1.54 3.79
C GLY A 11 -1.95 -0.79 3.32
N ALA A 12 -1.17 -0.23 4.27
CA ALA A 12 0.06 0.50 3.96
C ALA A 12 1.00 -0.30 3.04
N ALA A 13 1.30 -1.56 3.40
CA ALA A 13 2.19 -2.43 2.62
C ALA A 13 1.69 -2.67 1.19
N GLY A 14 0.37 -2.87 1.00
CA GLY A 14 -0.19 -3.10 -0.33
C GLY A 14 -0.07 -1.88 -1.24
N PHE A 15 -0.29 -0.68 -0.69
CA PHE A 15 -0.09 0.57 -1.43
C PHE A 15 1.39 0.81 -1.76
N PHE A 16 2.30 0.62 -0.80
CA PHE A 16 3.74 0.72 -1.08
C PHE A 16 4.17 -0.26 -2.17
N ALA A 17 3.71 -1.52 -2.11
CA ALA A 17 4.00 -2.51 -3.15
C ALA A 17 3.45 -2.09 -4.53
N ALA A 18 2.24 -1.53 -4.59
CA ALA A 18 1.62 -1.09 -5.84
C ALA A 18 2.37 0.09 -6.49
N ILE A 19 2.78 1.05 -5.66
CA ILE A 19 3.58 2.21 -6.07
C ILE A 19 4.92 1.72 -6.62
N THR A 20 5.67 0.94 -5.84
CA THR A 20 6.96 0.40 -6.27
C THR A 20 6.83 -0.46 -7.54
N ALA A 21 5.75 -1.24 -7.67
CA ALA A 21 5.49 -2.01 -8.89
C ALA A 21 5.34 -1.11 -10.12
N LYS A 22 4.61 0.01 -10.02
CA LYS A 22 4.45 0.96 -11.13
C LYS A 22 5.69 1.81 -11.38
N GLU A 23 6.47 2.13 -10.36
CA GLU A 23 7.74 2.85 -10.51
C GLU A 23 8.80 2.00 -11.21
N THR A 24 8.88 0.71 -10.86
CA THR A 24 9.86 -0.23 -11.43
C THR A 24 9.42 -0.80 -12.78
N HIS A 25 8.11 -0.98 -12.98
CA HIS A 25 7.53 -1.51 -14.22
C HIS A 25 6.36 -0.62 -14.67
N PRO A 26 6.64 0.51 -15.34
CA PRO A 26 5.62 1.48 -15.74
C PRO A 26 4.50 0.89 -16.59
N ASP A 27 4.80 -0.11 -17.40
CA ASP A 27 3.81 -0.77 -18.28
C ASP A 27 3.02 -1.88 -17.59
N ALA A 28 3.31 -2.19 -16.32
CA ALA A 28 2.59 -3.23 -15.58
C ALA A 28 1.14 -2.79 -15.28
N SER A 29 0.22 -3.74 -15.40
CA SER A 29 -1.15 -3.62 -14.90
C SER A 29 -1.18 -4.11 -13.45
N VAL A 30 -1.52 -3.21 -12.52
CA VAL A 30 -1.49 -3.46 -11.08
C VAL A 30 -2.90 -3.29 -10.51
N ILE A 31 -3.38 -4.29 -9.77
CA ILE A 31 -4.70 -4.28 -9.12
C ILE A 31 -4.53 -4.60 -7.65
N ILE A 32 -5.08 -3.76 -6.77
CA ILE A 32 -5.17 -4.02 -5.33
C ILE A 32 -6.56 -4.57 -5.02
N TYR A 33 -6.61 -5.70 -4.32
CA TYR A 33 -7.83 -6.30 -3.79
C TYR A 33 -7.90 -6.08 -2.29
N GLU A 34 -8.98 -5.48 -1.81
CA GLU A 34 -9.25 -5.27 -0.38
C GLU A 34 -10.65 -5.82 -0.06
N LYS A 35 -10.76 -6.56 1.04
CA LYS A 35 -12.04 -7.16 1.47
C LYS A 35 -13.00 -6.09 1.98
N SER A 36 -12.49 -5.13 2.74
CA SER A 36 -13.30 -4.07 3.33
C SER A 36 -13.63 -2.98 2.31
N ALA A 37 -14.72 -2.25 2.55
CA ALA A 37 -15.06 -1.07 1.76
C ALA A 37 -14.12 0.12 2.01
N GLN A 38 -13.23 0.03 3.00
CA GLN A 38 -12.37 1.14 3.43
C GLN A 38 -10.89 0.75 3.33
N LEU A 39 -10.25 1.23 2.27
CA LEU A 39 -8.80 1.17 2.12
C LEU A 39 -8.12 1.91 3.29
N LEU A 40 -6.95 1.44 3.69
CA LEU A 40 -6.12 2.09 4.72
C LEU A 40 -6.82 2.26 6.08
N ALA A 41 -7.90 1.52 6.38
CA ALA A 41 -8.69 1.70 7.61
C ALA A 41 -7.84 1.64 8.89
N LYS A 42 -6.89 0.68 8.98
CA LYS A 42 -5.95 0.60 10.11
C LYS A 42 -4.95 1.76 10.16
N VAL A 43 -4.54 2.29 9.02
CA VAL A 43 -3.62 3.44 8.93
C VAL A 43 -4.33 4.70 9.40
N LYS A 44 -5.58 4.90 8.99
CA LYS A 44 -6.44 6.01 9.41
C LYS A 44 -6.56 6.12 10.93
N ILE A 45 -6.69 4.98 11.63
CA ILE A 45 -6.83 4.96 13.10
C ILE A 45 -5.48 4.80 13.84
N SER A 46 -4.36 4.61 13.13
CA SER A 46 -3.06 4.41 13.77
C SER A 46 -2.59 5.67 14.50
N GLY A 47 -1.77 5.49 15.54
CA GLY A 47 -1.28 6.61 16.35
C GLY A 47 -2.39 7.41 17.05
N GLY A 48 -3.55 6.80 17.30
CA GLY A 48 -4.72 7.49 17.86
C GLY A 48 -5.41 8.41 16.85
N GLY A 49 -5.45 8.02 15.57
CA GLY A 49 -6.05 8.82 14.49
C GLY A 49 -5.12 9.86 13.86
N ARG A 50 -3.86 9.93 14.30
CA ARG A 50 -2.85 10.88 13.78
C ARG A 50 -1.99 10.30 12.67
N CYS A 51 -2.15 9.01 12.36
CA CYS A 51 -1.31 8.29 11.41
C CYS A 51 0.16 8.32 11.84
N ASN A 52 0.55 7.53 12.84
CA ASN A 52 1.97 7.41 13.20
C ASN A 52 2.71 6.65 12.09
N VAL A 53 3.31 7.39 11.14
CA VAL A 53 3.80 6.86 9.86
C VAL A 53 5.14 6.18 9.94
N THR A 54 6.04 6.63 10.81
CA THR A 54 7.42 6.15 10.89
C THR A 54 8.05 6.57 12.21
N ASN A 55 9.26 6.09 12.49
CA ASN A 55 10.04 6.47 13.65
C ASN A 55 11.45 6.89 13.21
N ALA A 56 11.91 8.06 13.65
CA ALA A 56 13.19 8.66 13.25
C ALA A 56 14.27 8.52 14.34
N CYS A 57 14.43 7.33 14.92
CA CYS A 57 15.53 7.06 15.84
C CYS A 57 16.80 6.71 15.06
N ALA A 58 17.91 7.36 15.40
CA ALA A 58 19.24 6.90 15.00
C ALA A 58 19.65 5.76 15.96
N SER A 59 20.01 4.61 15.39
CA SER A 59 20.67 3.50 16.08
C SER A 59 22.15 3.79 16.31
#